data_AF-A0A1Z4I6I9-F1
#
_entry.id   AF-A0A1Z4I6I9-F1
#
_cell.length_a   1.000
_cell.length_b   1.000
_cell.length_c   1.000
_cell.angle_alpha   90.00
_cell.angle_beta   90.00
_cell.angle_gamma   90.00
#
_symmetry.space_group_name_H-M   'P 1'
#
loop_
_entity.id
_entity.type
_entity.pdbx_description
1 polymer ?
#
loop_
_entity_poly.entity_id
_entity_poly.type
_entity_poly.pdbx_seq_one_letter_code
_entity_poly.pdbx_strand_id
1 'polypeptide(L)'
;MSHILQAKVSIVGTRTLAIHHFGVDALPLQATEKDGVAGNSPNEWKKTVLMDEERQLFLLPTYFFGCIKYGGKTVKRGKGNLLADIASTLQVMDDQIYIYNSNGPIQLSDPPQVIEAGTIKNEKLPDSYVEVIGVRNPSTKARNIRYRVAVKPGWQCSFTILWDSVVVDRKSLETAIINAGTLVGVGDGRQSIGYGRFEVTRFAIV
;
A
#
# COMPACT_ATOMS: atom_id res chain seq x y z
N MET A 1 -14.69 27.93 15.63
CA MET A 1 -14.71 27.36 14.27
C MET A 1 -13.73 26.21 14.25
N SER A 2 -14.12 25.05 13.73
CA SER A 2 -13.20 23.91 13.64
C SER A 2 -12.14 24.19 12.58
N HIS A 3 -10.86 24.05 12.93
CA HIS A 3 -9.74 24.11 11.98
C HIS A 3 -9.44 22.76 11.33
N ILE A 4 -10.25 21.75 11.65
CA ILE A 4 -10.16 20.42 11.08
C ILE A 4 -10.77 20.46 9.68
N LEU A 5 -9.97 20.09 8.69
CA LEU A 5 -10.44 19.89 7.31
C LEU A 5 -10.53 18.40 7.01
N GLN A 6 -11.44 18.08 6.10
CA GLN A 6 -11.61 16.75 5.54
C GLN A 6 -11.44 16.81 4.02
N ALA A 7 -10.84 15.78 3.44
CA ALA A 7 -10.72 15.65 2.00
C ALA A 7 -10.93 14.22 1.54
N LYS A 8 -11.55 14.05 0.37
CA LYS A 8 -11.54 12.79 -0.39
C LYS A 8 -10.42 12.84 -1.41
N VAL A 9 -9.55 11.84 -1.36
CA VAL A 9 -8.39 11.68 -2.23
C VAL A 9 -8.64 10.48 -3.15
N SER A 10 -8.44 10.66 -4.45
CA SER A 10 -8.47 9.60 -5.45
C SER A 10 -7.12 9.47 -6.11
N ILE A 11 -6.66 8.24 -6.31
CA ILE A 11 -5.33 7.95 -6.86
C ILE A 11 -5.39 6.85 -7.93
N VAL A 12 -4.40 6.85 -8.82
CA VAL A 12 -4.15 5.79 -9.81
C VAL A 12 -2.71 5.30 -9.72
N GLY A 13 -2.54 3.99 -9.66
CA GLY A 13 -1.27 3.31 -9.54
C GLY A 13 -0.44 3.32 -10.81
N THR A 14 0.81 3.78 -10.72
CA THR A 14 1.77 3.78 -11.82
C THR A 14 2.77 2.63 -11.75
N ARG A 15 2.83 1.92 -10.62
CA ARG A 15 3.64 0.72 -10.40
C ARG A 15 2.81 -0.37 -9.73
N THR A 16 3.26 -1.62 -9.85
CA THR A 16 2.67 -2.77 -9.18
C THR A 16 2.47 -2.50 -7.70
N LEU A 17 1.26 -2.75 -7.20
CA LEU A 17 0.96 -2.72 -5.78
C LEU A 17 1.13 -4.14 -5.24
N ALA A 18 1.82 -4.31 -4.11
CA ALA A 18 1.89 -5.58 -3.41
C ALA A 18 1.27 -5.47 -2.02
N ILE A 19 0.60 -6.54 -1.61
CA ILE A 19 -0.09 -6.67 -0.33
C ILE A 19 0.62 -7.74 0.47
N HIS A 20 1.07 -7.36 1.67
CA HIS A 20 1.67 -8.27 2.62
C HIS A 20 1.47 -7.74 4.05
N HIS A 21 0.40 -8.19 4.70
CA HIS A 21 -0.01 -7.79 6.04
C HIS A 21 0.22 -8.94 7.03
N PHE A 22 1.00 -8.70 8.08
CA PHE A 22 1.20 -9.69 9.14
C PHE A 22 0.08 -9.55 10.20
N GLY A 23 -1.02 -10.25 9.96
CA GLY A 23 -2.11 -10.40 10.94
C GLY A 23 -1.83 -11.50 11.97
N VAL A 24 -2.79 -11.73 12.87
CA VAL A 24 -2.70 -12.76 13.92
C VAL A 24 -2.44 -14.15 13.33
N ASP A 25 -3.05 -14.49 12.20
CA ASP A 25 -2.88 -15.80 11.55
C ASP A 25 -1.48 -16.00 10.95
N ALA A 26 -0.81 -14.89 10.58
CA ALA A 26 0.56 -14.91 10.10
C ALA A 26 1.58 -14.98 11.26
N LEU A 27 1.15 -14.66 12.48
CA LEU A 27 1.94 -14.68 13.72
C LEU A 27 1.23 -15.54 14.78
N PRO A 28 1.09 -16.86 14.55
CA PRO A 28 0.32 -17.72 15.43
C PRO A 28 0.93 -17.77 16.84
N LEU A 29 0.07 -17.68 17.86
CA LEU A 29 0.47 -17.74 19.27
C LEU A 29 0.96 -19.15 19.69
N GLN A 30 0.65 -20.17 18.90
CA GLN A 30 1.02 -21.56 19.12
C GLN A 30 1.84 -22.09 17.95
N ALA A 31 2.72 -23.07 18.22
CA ALA A 31 3.49 -23.72 17.18
C ALA A 31 2.55 -24.50 16.24
N THR A 32 2.58 -24.15 14.95
CA THR A 32 1.87 -24.88 13.89
C THR A 32 2.86 -25.67 13.05
N GLU A 33 2.37 -26.68 12.33
CA GLU A 33 3.16 -27.37 11.30
C GLU A 33 3.71 -26.36 10.27
N LYS A 34 4.95 -26.56 9.84
CA LYS A 34 5.62 -25.66 8.91
C LYS A 34 5.17 -25.95 7.49
N ASP A 35 4.66 -24.91 6.81
CA ASP A 35 4.44 -24.95 5.37
C ASP A 35 5.71 -24.54 4.63
N GLY A 36 6.39 -25.49 4.00
CA GLY A 36 7.67 -25.28 3.32
C GLY A 36 8.86 -25.11 4.28
N VAL A 37 9.89 -24.38 3.83
CA VAL A 37 11.11 -24.15 4.63
C VAL A 37 11.10 -22.74 5.25
N ALA A 38 11.93 -22.54 6.27
CA ALA A 38 11.99 -21.26 6.99
C ALA A 38 12.18 -20.07 6.01
N GLY A 39 11.22 -19.15 6.01
CA GLY A 39 11.21 -17.96 5.15
C GLY A 39 10.71 -18.16 3.72
N ASN A 40 10.35 -19.38 3.31
CA ASN A 40 9.91 -19.72 1.96
C ASN A 40 8.66 -20.63 1.99
N SER A 41 7.51 -20.07 2.36
CA SER A 41 6.20 -20.76 2.34
C SER A 41 5.42 -20.34 1.10
N PRO A 42 5.12 -21.26 0.16
CA PRO A 42 4.31 -20.94 -1.02
C PRO A 42 2.88 -20.49 -0.68
N ASN A 43 2.37 -20.84 0.51
CA ASN A 43 1.05 -20.43 0.98
C ASN A 43 1.09 -19.20 1.91
N GLU A 44 2.26 -18.56 2.13
CA GLU A 44 2.38 -17.38 3.00
C GLU A 44 1.34 -16.30 2.64
N TRP A 45 1.16 -16.06 1.35
CA TRP A 45 0.25 -15.04 0.83
C TRP A 45 -1.20 -15.23 1.30
N LYS A 46 -1.64 -16.46 1.60
CA LYS A 46 -3.01 -16.74 2.06
C LYS A 46 -3.29 -16.11 3.42
N LYS A 47 -2.25 -15.93 4.24
CA LYS A 47 -2.34 -15.35 5.59
C LYS A 47 -2.01 -13.86 5.61
N THR A 48 -1.49 -13.34 4.49
CA THR A 48 -0.95 -11.97 4.42
C THR A 48 -1.62 -11.10 3.37
N VAL A 49 -2.52 -11.66 2.57
CA VAL A 49 -3.46 -10.93 1.72
C VAL A 49 -4.50 -10.21 2.57
N LEU A 50 -4.93 -9.04 2.09
CA LEU A 50 -6.09 -8.31 2.60
C LEU A 50 -7.19 -8.38 1.54
N MET A 51 -8.22 -9.16 1.84
CA MET A 51 -9.38 -9.35 0.98
C MET A 51 -10.62 -9.61 1.83
N ASP A 52 -11.79 -9.25 1.33
CA ASP A 52 -13.07 -9.57 1.95
C ASP A 52 -13.57 -10.98 1.57
N GLU A 53 -14.80 -11.32 1.97
CA GLU A 53 -15.44 -12.60 1.67
C GLU A 53 -15.70 -12.80 0.16
N GLU A 54 -15.87 -11.72 -0.60
CA GLU A 54 -15.99 -11.71 -2.06
C GLU A 54 -14.62 -11.74 -2.76
N ARG A 55 -13.55 -11.85 -1.99
CA ARG A 55 -12.15 -11.82 -2.45
C ARG A 55 -11.76 -10.50 -3.11
N GLN A 56 -12.51 -9.43 -2.85
CA GLN A 56 -12.15 -8.08 -3.28
C GLN A 56 -10.98 -7.59 -2.45
N LEU A 57 -9.94 -7.10 -3.13
CA LEU A 57 -8.73 -6.64 -2.48
C LEU A 57 -8.91 -5.26 -1.86
N PHE A 58 -8.34 -5.08 -0.66
CA PHE A 58 -8.30 -3.78 0.02
C PHE A 58 -6.96 -3.54 0.70
N LEU A 59 -6.76 -2.30 1.15
CA LEU A 59 -5.65 -1.91 2.01
C LEU A 59 -6.19 -1.31 3.30
N LEU A 60 -5.45 -1.48 4.40
CA LEU A 60 -5.75 -0.83 5.67
C LEU A 60 -5.35 0.66 5.64
N PRO A 61 -6.03 1.53 6.41
CA PRO A 61 -5.72 2.97 6.51
C PRO A 61 -4.27 3.24 6.91
N THR A 62 -3.66 2.34 7.69
CA THR A 62 -2.25 2.44 8.14
C THR A 62 -1.25 2.47 6.98
N TYR A 63 -1.56 1.85 5.84
CA TYR A 63 -0.71 1.91 4.65
C TYR A 63 -0.66 3.32 4.07
N PHE A 64 -1.80 4.01 3.99
CA PHE A 64 -1.92 5.38 3.47
C PHE A 64 -1.39 6.40 4.46
N PHE A 65 -1.71 6.26 5.74
CA PHE A 65 -1.13 7.10 6.79
C PHE A 65 0.40 7.05 6.73
N GLY A 66 0.97 5.84 6.67
CA GLY A 66 2.41 5.64 6.51
C GLY A 66 2.93 6.31 5.24
N CYS A 67 2.30 6.06 4.09
CA CYS A 67 2.67 6.65 2.80
C CYS A 67 2.74 8.20 2.87
N ILE A 68 1.65 8.84 3.29
CA ILE A 68 1.51 10.31 3.31
C ILE A 68 2.48 10.93 4.32
N LYS A 69 2.63 10.34 5.51
CA LYS A 69 3.61 10.77 6.52
C LYS A 69 5.03 10.82 5.95
N TYR A 70 5.43 9.79 5.19
CA TYR A 70 6.75 9.78 4.55
C TYR A 70 6.85 10.74 3.35
N GLY A 71 5.74 11.01 2.65
CA GLY A 71 5.64 12.11 1.69
C GLY A 71 5.99 13.47 2.32
N GLY A 72 5.60 13.68 3.59
CA GLY A 72 5.94 14.86 4.38
C GLY A 72 7.43 15.18 4.49
N LYS A 73 8.34 14.19 4.35
CA LYS A 73 9.79 14.42 4.36
C LYS A 73 10.27 15.33 3.22
N THR A 74 9.53 15.35 2.13
CA THR A 74 9.88 16.05 0.90
C THR A 74 9.41 17.51 0.91
N VAL A 75 8.45 17.85 1.77
CA VAL A 75 7.92 19.20 1.89
C VAL A 75 8.66 19.93 3.00
N LYS A 76 9.39 20.99 2.64
CA LYS A 76 10.23 21.76 3.57
C LYS A 76 9.38 22.67 4.46
N ARG A 77 9.77 22.80 5.73
CA ARG A 77 9.23 23.77 6.69
C ARG A 77 10.36 24.35 7.53
N GLY A 78 10.76 25.58 7.26
CA GLY A 78 11.94 26.18 7.87
C GLY A 78 13.19 25.30 7.67
N LYS A 79 13.86 24.91 8.76
CA LYS A 79 15.00 23.99 8.73
C LYS A 79 14.61 22.51 8.64
N GLY A 80 13.32 22.18 8.80
CA GLY A 80 12.78 20.82 8.86
C GLY A 80 11.89 20.46 7.68
N ASN A 81 10.99 19.52 7.92
CA ASN A 81 9.98 19.04 6.98
C ASN A 81 8.67 18.71 7.71
N LEU A 82 7.62 18.39 6.97
CA LEU A 82 6.27 18.19 7.52
C LEU A 82 5.99 16.80 8.10
N LEU A 83 6.98 15.89 8.18
CA LEU A 83 6.74 14.52 8.63
C LEU A 83 6.10 14.47 10.02
N ALA A 84 6.60 15.25 10.98
CA ALA A 84 6.09 15.24 12.35
C ALA A 84 4.71 15.87 12.44
N ASP A 85 4.49 16.98 11.74
CA ASP A 85 3.23 17.73 11.71
C ASP A 85 2.09 16.95 11.04
N ILE A 86 2.41 16.21 9.96
CA ILE A 86 1.45 15.30 9.34
C ILE A 86 1.15 14.14 10.29
N ALA A 87 2.18 13.55 10.92
CA ALA A 87 1.99 12.43 11.82
C ALA A 87 1.11 12.76 13.06
N SER A 88 1.13 14.01 13.52
CA SER A 88 0.36 14.43 14.69
C SER A 88 -1.09 14.78 14.39
N THR A 89 -1.47 14.96 13.12
CA THR A 89 -2.80 15.48 12.76
C THR A 89 -3.56 14.62 11.76
N LEU A 90 -2.86 13.92 10.87
CA LEU A 90 -3.49 13.14 9.80
C LEU A 90 -4.24 11.94 10.37
N GLN A 91 -5.49 11.81 9.98
CA GLN A 91 -6.30 10.60 10.14
C GLN A 91 -6.75 10.14 8.75
N VAL A 92 -6.75 8.83 8.54
CA VAL A 92 -7.38 8.19 7.38
C VAL A 92 -8.65 7.52 7.91
N MET A 93 -9.81 7.95 7.42
CA MET A 93 -11.09 7.71 8.06
C MET A 93 -11.75 6.39 7.66
N ASP A 94 -11.36 5.81 6.52
CA ASP A 94 -11.92 4.55 6.02
C ASP A 94 -11.27 3.35 6.72
N ASP A 95 -12.10 2.39 7.15
CA ASP A 95 -11.63 1.14 7.77
C ASP A 95 -10.93 0.22 6.74
N GLN A 96 -11.46 0.20 5.51
CA GLN A 96 -10.94 -0.57 4.39
C GLN A 96 -10.96 0.29 3.12
N ILE A 97 -9.84 0.33 2.43
CA ILE A 97 -9.67 1.09 1.20
C ILE A 97 -9.58 0.11 0.04
N TYR A 98 -10.73 -0.12 -0.57
CA TYR A 98 -10.91 -1.08 -1.66
C TYR A 98 -10.16 -0.66 -2.93
N ILE A 99 -9.67 -1.66 -3.66
CA ILE A 99 -8.88 -1.50 -4.88
C ILE A 99 -9.75 -1.79 -6.10
N TYR A 100 -9.68 -0.91 -7.08
CA TYR A 100 -10.44 -0.95 -8.33
C TYR A 100 -9.49 -0.86 -9.54
N ASN A 101 -10.02 -1.14 -10.72
CA ASN A 101 -9.49 -0.69 -12.00
C ASN A 101 -10.63 -0.11 -12.86
N SER A 102 -10.36 0.15 -14.15
CA SER A 102 -11.36 0.65 -15.09
C SER A 102 -12.58 -0.25 -15.27
N ASN A 103 -12.46 -1.54 -14.94
CA ASN A 103 -13.48 -2.56 -15.13
C ASN A 103 -14.27 -2.85 -13.84
N GLY A 104 -13.89 -2.23 -12.71
CA GLY A 104 -14.57 -2.40 -11.42
C GLY A 104 -13.65 -2.88 -10.30
N PRO A 105 -14.23 -3.50 -9.24
CA PRO A 105 -13.49 -4.09 -8.14
C PRO A 105 -12.41 -5.08 -8.59
N ILE A 106 -11.21 -5.00 -8.01
CA ILE A 106 -10.18 -6.02 -8.25
C ILE A 106 -10.35 -7.14 -7.23
N GLN A 107 -10.67 -8.32 -7.75
CA GLN A 107 -10.77 -9.55 -6.96
C GLN A 107 -9.55 -10.44 -7.19
N LEU A 108 -9.19 -11.26 -6.20
CA LEU A 108 -8.22 -12.32 -6.36
C LEU A 108 -8.89 -13.57 -6.93
N SER A 109 -8.44 -14.07 -8.09
CA SER A 109 -9.02 -15.29 -8.67
C SER A 109 -8.80 -16.51 -7.78
N ASP A 110 -9.68 -17.52 -7.90
CA ASP A 110 -9.53 -18.81 -7.24
C ASP A 110 -9.53 -19.96 -8.27
N PRO A 111 -8.41 -20.67 -8.47
CA PRO A 111 -7.09 -20.40 -7.89
C PRO A 111 -6.45 -19.11 -8.46
N PRO A 112 -5.53 -18.47 -7.72
CA PRO A 112 -4.77 -17.35 -8.26
C PRO A 112 -3.69 -17.83 -9.22
N GLN A 113 -3.39 -17.02 -10.24
CA GLN A 113 -2.19 -17.21 -11.04
C GLN A 113 -0.96 -16.90 -10.21
N VAL A 114 0.06 -17.76 -10.29
CA VAL A 114 1.36 -17.57 -9.62
C VAL A 114 2.39 -17.18 -10.67
N ILE A 115 3.00 -16.01 -10.52
CA ILE A 115 3.87 -15.41 -11.54
C ILE A 115 5.19 -14.97 -10.90
N GLU A 116 6.31 -15.40 -11.48
CA GLU A 116 7.63 -14.92 -11.06
C GLU A 116 7.87 -13.49 -11.56
N ALA A 117 8.32 -12.62 -10.67
CA ALA A 117 8.54 -11.21 -10.97
C ALA A 117 9.49 -11.02 -12.15
N GLY A 118 9.07 -10.24 -13.16
CA GLY A 118 9.87 -9.93 -14.34
C GLY A 118 9.78 -10.93 -15.50
N THR A 119 9.05 -12.04 -15.33
CA THR A 119 8.87 -13.04 -16.41
C THR A 119 7.78 -12.65 -17.41
N ILE A 120 6.78 -11.87 -16.97
CA ILE A 120 5.67 -11.41 -17.80
C ILE A 120 5.68 -9.88 -17.85
N LYS A 121 5.49 -9.32 -19.06
CA LYS A 121 5.34 -7.87 -19.25
C LYS A 121 4.02 -7.38 -18.69
N ASN A 122 3.98 -6.14 -18.19
CA ASN A 122 2.83 -5.55 -17.52
C ASN A 122 1.50 -5.69 -18.29
N GLU A 123 1.52 -5.57 -19.61
CA GLU A 123 0.31 -5.63 -20.46
C GLU A 123 -0.36 -7.00 -20.45
N LYS A 124 0.38 -8.06 -20.11
CA LYS A 124 -0.10 -9.45 -20.05
C LYS A 124 -0.36 -9.93 -18.63
N LEU A 125 -0.14 -9.09 -17.61
CA LEU A 125 -0.44 -9.46 -16.23
C LEU A 125 -1.96 -9.52 -16.01
N PRO A 126 -2.46 -10.51 -15.25
CA PRO A 126 -3.82 -10.46 -14.73
C PRO A 126 -3.98 -9.27 -13.77
N ASP A 127 -5.23 -8.86 -13.52
CA ASP A 127 -5.51 -7.71 -12.65
C ASP A 127 -4.94 -7.90 -11.25
N SER A 128 -5.00 -9.13 -10.73
CA SER A 128 -4.35 -9.57 -9.50
C SER A 128 -3.69 -10.94 -9.69
N TYR A 129 -2.63 -11.21 -8.93
CA TYR A 129 -1.89 -12.48 -8.97
C TYR A 129 -1.06 -12.68 -7.70
N VAL A 130 -0.55 -13.89 -7.49
CA VAL A 130 0.49 -14.15 -6.50
C VAL A 130 1.85 -13.96 -7.17
N GLU A 131 2.56 -12.92 -6.76
CA GLU A 131 3.92 -12.66 -7.22
C GLU A 131 4.92 -13.49 -6.40
N VAL A 132 5.86 -14.11 -7.12
CA VAL A 132 7.02 -14.82 -6.56
C VAL A 132 8.27 -14.01 -6.83
N ILE A 133 8.98 -13.61 -5.78
CA ILE A 133 10.20 -12.80 -5.92
C ILE A 133 11.25 -13.13 -4.86
N GLY A 134 12.51 -13.24 -5.26
CA GLY A 134 13.63 -13.35 -4.34
C GLY A 134 13.94 -12.03 -3.64
N VAL A 135 13.87 -12.01 -2.31
CA VAL A 135 14.21 -10.85 -1.48
C VAL A 135 15.44 -11.13 -0.62
N ARG A 136 16.29 -10.11 -0.46
CA ARG A 136 17.47 -10.18 0.44
C ARG A 136 17.04 -9.74 1.83
N ASN A 137 17.21 -10.60 2.83
CA ASN A 137 17.02 -10.23 4.23
C ASN A 137 18.09 -9.19 4.63
N PRO A 138 17.71 -7.98 5.08
CA PRO A 138 18.69 -6.95 5.42
C PRO A 138 19.62 -7.33 6.58
N SER A 139 19.12 -8.09 7.55
CA SER A 139 19.84 -8.47 8.77
C SER A 139 20.77 -9.64 8.53
N THR A 140 20.28 -10.74 7.93
CA THR A 140 21.06 -11.97 7.76
C THR A 140 21.77 -12.07 6.41
N LYS A 141 21.45 -11.18 5.46
CA LYS A 141 21.89 -11.20 4.05
C LYS A 141 21.47 -12.44 3.25
N ALA A 142 20.78 -13.40 3.87
CA ALA A 142 20.19 -14.56 3.21
C ALA A 142 19.14 -14.12 2.19
N ARG A 143 18.87 -15.00 1.21
CA ARG A 143 17.82 -14.81 0.21
C ARG A 143 16.64 -15.71 0.57
N ASN A 144 15.46 -15.09 0.60
CA ASN A 144 14.19 -15.79 0.77
C ASN A 144 13.30 -15.50 -0.43
N ILE A 145 12.41 -16.43 -0.75
CA ILE A 145 11.35 -16.25 -1.74
C ILE A 145 10.15 -15.64 -1.02
N ARG A 146 9.67 -14.53 -1.54
CA ARG A 146 8.45 -13.89 -1.07
C ARG A 146 7.30 -14.23 -2.00
N TYR A 147 6.22 -14.72 -1.41
CA TYR A 147 4.93 -14.91 -2.07
C TYR A 147 3.98 -13.84 -1.56
N ARG A 148 3.44 -13.01 -2.45
CA ARG A 148 2.56 -11.91 -2.07
C ARG A 148 1.52 -11.66 -3.14
N VAL A 149 0.33 -11.24 -2.72
CA VAL A 149 -0.68 -10.81 -3.68
C VAL A 149 -0.24 -9.47 -4.26
N ALA A 150 -0.24 -9.39 -5.58
CA ALA A 150 0.13 -8.21 -6.34
C ALA A 150 -1.02 -7.80 -7.25
N VAL A 151 -1.07 -6.51 -7.55
CA VAL A 151 -2.02 -5.88 -8.45
C VAL A 151 -1.23 -5.11 -9.49
N LYS A 152 -1.53 -5.36 -10.77
CA LYS A 152 -0.81 -4.72 -11.89
C LYS A 152 -1.01 -3.20 -11.90
N PRO A 153 -0.11 -2.42 -12.52
CA PRO A 153 -0.30 -0.96 -12.69
C PRO A 153 -1.65 -0.61 -13.30
N GLY A 154 -2.18 0.56 -12.96
CA GLY A 154 -3.54 1.00 -13.33
C GLY A 154 -4.60 0.74 -12.25
N TRP A 155 -4.21 0.17 -11.11
CA TRP A 155 -5.06 0.06 -9.92
C TRP A 155 -5.47 1.45 -9.42
N GLN A 156 -6.64 1.53 -8.78
CA GLN A 156 -7.23 2.78 -8.32
C GLN A 156 -7.78 2.57 -6.91
N CYS A 157 -7.74 3.62 -6.11
CA CYS A 157 -8.50 3.65 -4.87
C CYS A 157 -8.88 5.09 -4.52
N SER A 158 -9.83 5.22 -3.59
CA SER A 158 -10.18 6.50 -2.99
C SER A 158 -10.32 6.32 -1.49
N PHE A 159 -9.88 7.32 -0.75
CA PHE A 159 -9.93 7.33 0.71
C PHE A 159 -10.14 8.76 1.21
N THR A 160 -10.62 8.86 2.43
CA THR A 160 -10.99 10.08 3.13
C THR A 160 -9.96 10.35 4.21
N ILE A 161 -9.46 11.58 4.23
CA ILE A 161 -8.51 12.05 5.24
C ILE A 161 -9.07 13.22 6.02
N LEU A 162 -8.58 13.37 7.24
CA LEU A 162 -8.88 14.47 8.14
C LEU A 162 -7.57 14.99 8.75
N TRP A 163 -7.43 16.30 8.90
CA TRP A 163 -6.25 16.91 9.53
C TRP A 163 -6.55 18.31 10.07
N ASP A 164 -5.64 18.83 10.91
CA ASP A 164 -5.68 20.21 11.39
C ASP A 164 -4.99 21.15 10.40
N SER A 165 -5.77 22.04 9.79
CA SER A 165 -5.29 22.96 8.75
C SER A 165 -4.42 24.12 9.26
N VAL A 166 -4.41 24.38 10.56
CA VAL A 166 -3.51 25.37 11.18
C VAL A 166 -2.12 24.77 11.36
N VAL A 167 -2.05 23.46 11.65
CA VAL A 167 -0.77 22.76 11.79
C VAL A 167 -0.17 22.44 10.43
N VAL A 168 -0.96 21.92 9.50
CA VAL A 168 -0.55 21.63 8.12
C VAL A 168 -1.55 22.25 7.15
N ASP A 169 -1.13 23.27 6.41
CA ASP A 169 -2.01 23.89 5.42
C ASP A 169 -2.36 22.91 4.29
N ARG A 170 -3.53 23.13 3.67
CA ARG A 170 -4.07 22.28 2.60
C ARG A 170 -3.07 22.04 1.47
N LYS A 171 -2.41 23.09 0.98
CA LYS A 171 -1.55 23.00 -0.20
C LYS A 171 -0.30 22.17 0.10
N SER A 172 0.25 22.35 1.29
CA SER A 172 1.38 21.57 1.78
C SER A 172 1.02 20.10 1.95
N LEU A 173 -0.16 19.78 2.51
CA LEU A 173 -0.60 18.39 2.63
C LEU A 173 -0.85 17.74 1.27
N GLU A 174 -1.54 18.43 0.37
CA GLU A 174 -1.76 17.96 -1.01
C GLU A 174 -0.43 17.68 -1.73
N THR A 175 0.55 18.58 -1.58
CA THR A 175 1.92 18.39 -2.10
C THR A 175 2.59 17.17 -1.47
N ALA A 176 2.44 16.95 -0.17
CA ALA A 176 2.98 15.77 0.50
C ALA A 176 2.37 14.47 -0.03
N ILE A 177 1.07 14.44 -0.34
CA ILE A 177 0.38 13.28 -0.89
C ILE A 177 0.84 13.01 -2.33
N ILE A 178 0.97 14.04 -3.16
CA ILE A 178 1.54 13.92 -4.51
C ILE A 178 2.95 13.33 -4.44
N ASN A 179 3.81 13.87 -3.58
CA ASN A 179 5.17 13.38 -3.42
C ASN A 179 5.21 11.97 -2.81
N ALA A 180 4.26 11.62 -1.93
CA ALA A 180 4.12 10.27 -1.42
C ALA A 180 3.86 9.28 -2.56
N GLY A 181 2.97 9.61 -3.50
CA GLY A 181 2.68 8.81 -4.68
C GLY A 181 3.91 8.59 -5.57
N THR A 182 4.63 9.66 -5.89
CA THR A 182 5.76 9.63 -6.83
C THR A 182 7.03 9.04 -6.20
N LEU A 183 7.30 9.32 -4.92
CA LEU A 183 8.60 9.05 -4.30
C LEU A 183 8.58 7.96 -3.24
N VAL A 184 7.41 7.62 -2.67
CA VAL A 184 7.30 6.71 -1.52
C VAL A 184 6.51 5.45 -1.82
N GLY A 185 5.34 5.58 -2.47
CA GLY A 185 4.39 4.50 -2.75
C GLY A 185 3.62 3.98 -1.54
N VAL A 186 2.67 3.07 -1.78
CA VAL A 186 1.81 2.41 -0.78
C VAL A 186 1.98 0.88 -0.86
N GLY A 187 1.52 0.14 0.15
CA GLY A 187 1.67 -1.32 0.18
C GLY A 187 3.07 -1.81 0.60
N ASP A 188 3.33 -3.10 0.33
CA ASP A 188 4.58 -3.80 0.59
C ASP A 188 5.67 -3.46 -0.46
N GLY A 189 6.94 -3.51 -0.07
CA GLY A 189 8.06 -3.25 -0.98
C GLY A 189 8.21 -1.79 -1.43
N ARG A 190 7.37 -0.88 -0.96
CA ARG A 190 7.31 0.53 -1.42
C ARG A 190 8.63 1.30 -1.30
N GLN A 191 9.42 1.05 -0.25
CA GLN A 191 10.71 1.73 -0.01
C GLN A 191 11.91 0.95 -0.54
N SER A 192 11.83 -0.39 -0.56
CA SER A 192 12.96 -1.26 -0.91
C SER A 192 13.08 -1.52 -2.41
N ILE A 193 11.95 -1.65 -3.11
CA ILE A 193 11.90 -2.05 -4.52
C ILE A 193 11.01 -1.13 -5.38
N GLY A 194 10.46 -0.06 -4.80
CA GLY A 194 9.74 0.98 -5.54
C GLY A 194 8.30 0.64 -5.92
N TYR A 195 7.66 -0.27 -5.18
CA TYR A 195 6.27 -0.68 -5.44
C TYR A 195 5.24 0.37 -4.99
N GLY A 196 4.01 0.21 -5.49
CA GLY A 196 2.82 0.95 -5.12
C GLY A 196 2.91 2.45 -5.35
N ARG A 197 3.72 2.90 -6.30
CA ARG A 197 3.72 4.31 -6.75
C ARG A 197 2.39 4.64 -7.42
N PHE A 198 1.97 5.89 -7.27
CA PHE A 198 0.70 6.38 -7.77
C PHE A 198 0.75 7.86 -8.11
N GLU A 199 -0.25 8.31 -8.87
CA GLU A 199 -0.57 9.70 -9.14
C GLU A 199 -1.89 10.06 -8.44
N VAL A 200 -1.97 11.31 -7.96
CA VAL A 200 -3.21 11.83 -7.38
C VAL A 200 -4.07 12.36 -8.52
N THR A 201 -5.25 11.77 -8.70
CA THR A 201 -6.20 12.19 -9.75
C THR A 201 -7.22 13.20 -9.23
N ARG A 202 -7.49 13.19 -7.92
CA ARG A 202 -8.41 14.14 -7.28
C ARG A 202 -8.05 14.39 -5.82
N PHE A 203 -8.07 15.65 -5.41
CA PHE A 203 -8.04 16.09 -4.01
C PHE A 203 -9.20 17.06 -3.78
N ALA A 204 -10.27 16.58 -3.15
CA ALA A 204 -11.50 17.35 -2.96
C ALA A 204 -11.79 17.55 -1.48
N ILE A 205 -11.88 18.81 -1.03
CA ILE A 205 -12.36 19.14 0.32
C ILE A 205 -13.84 18.73 0.42
N VAL A 206 -14.21 18.15 1.55
CA VAL A 206 -15.58 17.74 1.90
C VAL A 206 -16.20 18.78 2.80
#